data_AF-A0A553RCF4-F1
#
_entry.id   AF-A0A553RCF4-F1
#
_cell.length_a   1.000
_cell.length_b   1.000
_cell.length_c   1.000
_cell.angle_alpha   90.00
_cell.angle_beta   90.00
_cell.angle_gamma   90.00
#
_symmetry.space_group_name_H-M   'P 1'
#
loop_
_entity.id
_entity.type
_entity.pdbx_description
1 polymer ?
#
loop_
_entity_poly.entity_id
_entity_poly.type
_entity_poly.pdbx_seq_one_letter_code
_entity_poly.pdbx_strand_id
1 'polypeptide(L)'
;MGNLLKVLTREIENYPHFFLDFENAQPTDCEREVWNQVNAVLQESESILTGLQAYKGAGQEIRDAIQNPNDMILQERAWNSVCPLVIRLKKFYTFSLKLEEALQSLLESLTCPPYTPTQHLEKEQALAKQFAEILHFTLRFDELKMRIPAIQNDFSYYRRTISRNRLNNMNLDIENEVNNEMANRMSLFYAEATPMLKTLSTATTNFVTENKTLPLENTTDCLSTMASVCKVMLETPSRFEMEA
;
A
#
# COMPACT_ATOMS: atom_id res chain seq x y z
N MET A 1 24.93 -18.90 -3.90
CA MET A 1 23.48 -19.08 -3.69
C MET A 1 23.12 -20.30 -2.83
N GLY A 2 23.77 -21.47 -2.97
CA GLY A 2 23.42 -22.67 -2.18
C GLY A 2 23.67 -22.62 -0.66
N ASN A 3 24.59 -21.78 -0.17
CA ASN A 3 24.86 -21.64 1.28
C ASN A 3 23.81 -20.79 2.00
N LEU A 4 23.20 -19.80 1.32
CA LEU A 4 22.11 -18.99 1.88
C LEU A 4 20.82 -19.81 2.01
N LEU A 5 20.52 -20.63 1.00
CA LEU A 5 19.41 -21.59 1.06
C LEU A 5 19.56 -22.56 2.23
N LYS A 6 20.77 -23.11 2.48
CA LYS A 6 21.03 -24.00 3.62
C LYS A 6 20.87 -23.34 4.99
N VAL A 7 21.18 -22.04 5.10
CA VAL A 7 20.96 -21.26 6.33
C VAL A 7 19.46 -21.00 6.50
N LEU A 8 18.78 -20.59 5.43
CA LEU A 8 17.34 -20.33 5.43
C LEU A 8 16.47 -21.60 5.57
N THR A 9 16.98 -22.80 5.26
CA THR A 9 16.28 -24.08 5.46
C THR A 9 16.53 -24.70 6.82
N ARG A 10 17.70 -24.45 7.44
CA ARG A 10 18.01 -24.99 8.78
C ARG A 10 17.17 -24.37 9.89
N GLU A 11 16.71 -23.13 9.70
CA GLU A 11 15.81 -22.48 10.66
C GLU A 11 14.38 -23.03 10.58
N ILE A 12 13.96 -23.64 9.47
CA ILE A 12 12.60 -24.14 9.27
C ILE A 12 12.27 -25.30 10.23
N GLU A 13 13.25 -26.15 10.56
CA GLU A 13 13.04 -27.27 11.50
C GLU A 13 12.79 -26.80 12.94
N ASN A 14 13.12 -25.54 13.27
CA ASN A 14 12.93 -24.95 14.60
C ASN A 14 11.75 -23.98 14.68
N TYR A 15 11.01 -23.73 13.59
CA TYR A 15 9.82 -22.89 13.66
C TYR A 15 8.65 -23.68 14.27
N PRO A 16 7.90 -23.08 15.20
CA PRO A 16 6.76 -23.75 15.81
C PRO A 16 5.78 -24.24 14.75
N HIS A 17 5.23 -25.44 14.95
CA HIS A 17 4.12 -25.98 14.19
C HIS A 17 2.86 -25.16 14.49
N PHE A 18 2.73 -23.98 13.88
CA PHE A 18 1.59 -23.10 14.08
C PHE A 18 0.88 -22.83 12.75
N PHE A 19 -0.45 -22.73 12.83
CA PHE A 19 -1.35 -22.57 11.70
C PHE A 19 -1.96 -21.16 11.71
N LEU A 20 -1.99 -20.51 10.55
CA LEU A 20 -2.73 -19.27 10.32
C LEU A 20 -3.89 -19.55 9.37
N ASP A 21 -5.11 -19.39 9.87
CA ASP A 21 -6.32 -19.55 9.06
C ASP A 21 -6.57 -18.31 8.20
N PHE A 22 -6.01 -18.30 6.99
CA PHE A 22 -6.28 -17.22 6.03
C PHE A 22 -7.70 -17.28 5.43
N GLU A 23 -8.40 -18.40 5.54
CA GLU A 23 -9.70 -18.57 4.90
C GLU A 23 -10.84 -18.13 5.83
N ASN A 24 -10.92 -18.73 7.02
CA ASN A 24 -12.11 -18.64 7.87
C ASN A 24 -11.93 -17.84 9.17
N ALA A 25 -10.72 -17.34 9.47
CA ALA A 25 -10.47 -16.58 10.71
C ALA A 25 -11.50 -15.47 10.93
N GLN A 26 -12.14 -15.51 12.10
CA GLN A 26 -13.13 -14.52 12.56
C GLN A 26 -12.57 -13.74 13.75
N PRO A 27 -12.84 -12.43 13.86
CA PRO A 27 -12.34 -11.64 14.97
C PRO A 27 -12.96 -12.07 16.30
N THR A 28 -12.09 -12.31 17.28
CA THR A 28 -12.47 -12.41 18.69
C THR A 28 -13.01 -11.07 19.20
N ASP A 29 -13.62 -11.06 20.39
CA ASP A 29 -14.11 -9.82 21.01
C ASP A 29 -12.98 -8.82 21.28
N CYS A 30 -11.77 -9.30 21.59
CA CYS A 30 -10.59 -8.47 21.79
C CYS A 30 -10.08 -7.83 20.48
N GLU A 31 -10.20 -8.53 19.36
CA GLU A 31 -9.73 -8.03 18.05
C GLU A 31 -10.74 -7.07 17.40
N ARG A 32 -12.01 -7.10 17.82
CA ARG A 32 -13.13 -6.55 17.05
C ARG A 32 -13.00 -5.06 16.73
N GLU A 33 -12.48 -4.26 17.65
CA GLU A 33 -12.30 -2.82 17.44
C GLU A 33 -11.29 -2.55 16.31
N VAL A 34 -10.08 -3.07 16.47
CA VAL A 34 -8.99 -2.94 15.48
C VAL A 34 -9.38 -3.58 14.17
N TRP A 35 -10.01 -4.75 14.23
CA TRP A 35 -10.48 -5.45 13.04
C TRP A 35 -11.47 -4.61 12.23
N ASN A 36 -12.44 -3.97 12.88
CA ASN A 36 -13.42 -3.11 12.19
C ASN A 36 -12.75 -1.90 11.54
N GLN A 37 -11.80 -1.26 12.22
CA GLN A 37 -11.04 -0.12 11.69
C GLN A 37 -10.26 -0.52 10.43
N VAL A 38 -9.52 -1.63 10.50
CA VAL A 38 -8.70 -2.12 9.39
C VAL A 38 -9.58 -2.64 8.25
N ASN A 39 -10.68 -3.31 8.57
CA ASN A 39 -11.63 -3.83 7.57
C ASN A 39 -12.26 -2.70 6.75
N ALA A 40 -12.58 -1.56 7.37
CA ALA A 40 -13.10 -0.39 6.65
C ALA A 40 -12.13 0.11 5.57
N VAL A 41 -10.82 0.05 5.84
CA VAL A 41 -9.78 0.39 4.84
C VAL A 41 -9.66 -0.70 3.77
N LEU A 42 -9.63 -1.97 4.18
CA LEU A 42 -9.52 -3.10 3.25
C LEU A 42 -10.72 -3.21 2.28
N GLN A 43 -11.92 -2.83 2.70
CA GLN A 43 -13.10 -2.77 1.83
C GLN A 43 -12.94 -1.79 0.65
N GLU A 44 -12.13 -0.75 0.79
CA GLU A 44 -11.85 0.19 -0.30
C GLU A 44 -10.81 -0.35 -1.31
N SER A 45 -10.01 -1.36 -0.91
CA SER A 45 -8.82 -1.83 -1.64
C SER A 45 -9.11 -2.30 -3.07
N GLU A 46 -10.18 -3.06 -3.29
CA GLU A 46 -10.58 -3.54 -4.62
C GLU A 46 -10.93 -2.39 -5.56
N SER A 47 -11.61 -1.37 -5.04
CA SER A 47 -11.95 -0.17 -5.82
C SER A 47 -10.70 0.62 -6.22
N ILE A 48 -9.68 0.64 -5.37
CA ILE A 48 -8.39 1.30 -5.63
C ILE A 48 -7.63 0.53 -6.72
N LEU A 49 -7.53 -0.80 -6.60
CA LEU A 49 -6.89 -1.66 -7.60
C LEU A 49 -7.58 -1.56 -8.96
N THR A 50 -8.93 -1.64 -8.98
CA THR A 50 -9.73 -1.51 -10.20
C THR A 50 -9.52 -0.12 -10.84
N GLY A 51 -9.50 0.93 -10.01
CA GLY A 51 -9.22 2.29 -10.48
C GLY A 51 -7.86 2.42 -11.13
N LEU A 52 -6.84 1.76 -10.58
CA LEU A 52 -5.46 1.76 -11.09
C LEU A 52 -5.36 0.93 -12.39
N GLN A 53 -5.98 -0.25 -12.45
CA GLN A 53 -6.05 -1.07 -13.65
C GLN A 53 -6.73 -0.33 -14.82
N ALA A 54 -7.77 0.46 -14.51
CA ALA A 54 -8.48 1.27 -15.49
C ALA A 54 -7.75 2.59 -15.85
N TYR A 55 -6.54 2.84 -15.35
CA TYR A 55 -5.78 4.06 -15.62
C TYR A 55 -5.13 4.00 -17.01
N LYS A 56 -5.72 4.70 -18.00
CA LYS A 56 -5.24 4.73 -19.39
C LYS A 56 -4.19 5.82 -19.67
N GLY A 57 -4.20 6.87 -18.85
CA GLY A 57 -3.38 8.07 -19.05
C GLY A 57 -3.91 9.04 -20.10
N ALA A 58 -3.34 10.24 -20.17
CA ALA A 58 -3.71 11.32 -21.11
C ALA A 58 -2.58 11.64 -22.11
N GLY A 59 -1.74 10.63 -22.42
CA GLY A 59 -0.47 10.85 -23.12
C GLY A 59 -0.62 11.41 -24.54
N GLN A 60 -1.71 11.11 -25.25
CA GLN A 60 -1.92 11.65 -26.60
C GLN A 60 -2.27 13.13 -26.55
N GLU A 61 -3.27 13.48 -25.75
CA GLU A 61 -3.73 14.86 -25.57
C GLU A 61 -2.61 15.75 -25.03
N ILE A 62 -1.82 15.24 -24.08
CA ILE A 62 -0.64 15.94 -23.55
C ILE A 62 0.41 16.20 -24.64
N ARG A 63 0.70 15.21 -25.51
CA ARG A 63 1.66 15.41 -26.61
C ARG A 63 1.17 16.47 -27.59
N ASP A 64 -0.10 16.42 -27.98
CA ASP A 64 -0.69 17.36 -28.94
C ASP A 64 -0.64 18.79 -28.39
N ALA A 65 -0.94 18.97 -27.10
CA ALA A 65 -0.85 20.24 -26.40
C ALA A 65 0.61 20.76 -26.27
N ILE A 66 1.59 19.87 -26.04
CA ILE A 66 3.00 20.26 -25.97
C ILE A 66 3.54 20.69 -27.34
N GLN A 67 3.15 19.98 -28.41
CA GLN A 67 3.58 20.29 -29.79
C GLN A 67 2.98 21.60 -30.31
N ASN A 68 1.77 21.96 -29.85
CA ASN A 68 1.04 23.14 -30.31
C ASN A 68 0.70 24.06 -29.12
N PRO A 69 1.71 24.72 -28.50
CA PRO A 69 1.53 25.44 -27.24
C PRO A 69 0.63 26.68 -27.32
N ASN A 70 0.38 27.19 -28.54
CA ASN A 70 -0.49 28.35 -28.78
C ASN A 70 -1.93 27.95 -29.13
N ASP A 71 -2.21 26.65 -29.35
CA ASP A 71 -3.56 26.16 -29.63
C ASP A 71 -4.30 25.93 -28.31
N MET A 72 -5.20 26.85 -27.97
CA MET A 72 -5.97 26.82 -26.73
C MET A 72 -6.94 25.63 -26.65
N ILE A 73 -7.46 25.15 -27.79
CA ILE A 73 -8.39 24.00 -27.82
C ILE A 73 -7.63 22.73 -27.42
N LEU A 74 -6.40 22.57 -27.91
CA LEU A 74 -5.55 21.45 -27.52
C LEU A 74 -5.10 21.53 -26.06
N GLN A 75 -4.78 22.74 -25.54
CA GLN A 75 -4.48 22.91 -24.11
C GLN A 75 -5.66 22.50 -23.23
N GLU A 76 -6.87 22.97 -23.56
CA GLU A 76 -8.10 22.65 -22.82
C GLU A 76 -8.42 21.16 -22.87
N ARG A 77 -8.26 20.52 -24.03
CA ARG A 77 -8.47 19.07 -24.18
C ARG A 77 -7.52 18.25 -23.32
N ALA A 78 -6.24 18.60 -23.29
CA ALA A 78 -5.25 17.95 -22.44
C ALA A 78 -5.58 18.15 -20.95
N TRP A 79 -6.00 19.36 -20.58
CA TRP A 79 -6.43 19.68 -19.22
C TRP A 79 -7.63 18.83 -18.80
N ASN A 80 -8.72 18.86 -19.57
CA ASN A 80 -9.94 18.10 -19.28
C ASN A 80 -9.70 16.58 -19.23
N SER A 81 -8.67 16.08 -19.93
CA SER A 81 -8.28 14.67 -19.88
C SER A 81 -7.42 14.33 -18.66
N VAL A 82 -6.48 15.21 -18.28
CA VAL A 82 -5.53 14.93 -17.19
C VAL A 82 -6.16 15.14 -15.80
N CYS A 83 -7.07 16.08 -15.63
CA CYS A 83 -7.60 16.44 -14.32
C CYS A 83 -8.34 15.29 -13.60
N PRO A 84 -9.27 14.55 -14.25
CA PRO A 84 -9.90 13.40 -13.62
C PRO A 84 -8.89 12.30 -13.24
N LEU A 85 -7.82 12.15 -14.03
CA LEU A 85 -6.76 11.20 -13.74
C LEU A 85 -5.98 11.63 -12.49
N VAL A 86 -5.67 12.91 -12.34
CA VAL A 86 -4.98 13.46 -11.16
C VAL A 86 -5.82 13.33 -9.90
N ILE A 87 -7.13 13.55 -9.97
CA ILE A 87 -8.05 13.30 -8.85
C ILE A 87 -8.01 11.82 -8.43
N ARG A 88 -7.94 10.91 -9.40
CA ARG A 88 -7.75 9.48 -9.13
C ARG A 88 -6.40 9.19 -8.49
N LEU A 89 -5.32 9.83 -8.95
CA LEU A 89 -4.00 9.72 -8.32
C LEU A 89 -4.00 10.27 -6.88
N LYS A 90 -4.75 11.34 -6.60
CA LYS A 90 -4.96 11.84 -5.23
C LYS A 90 -5.64 10.77 -4.40
N LYS A 91 -6.70 10.13 -4.90
CA LYS A 91 -7.42 9.06 -4.19
C LYS A 91 -6.47 7.92 -3.77
N PHE A 92 -5.58 7.47 -4.66
CA PHE A 92 -4.62 6.41 -4.32
C PHE A 92 -3.61 6.85 -3.26
N TYR A 93 -3.09 8.07 -3.36
CA TYR A 93 -2.19 8.63 -2.35
C TYR A 93 -2.89 8.78 -1.00
N THR A 94 -4.11 9.31 -0.96
CA THR A 94 -4.87 9.40 0.29
C THR A 94 -5.18 8.02 0.87
N PHE A 95 -5.41 7.02 0.03
CA PHE A 95 -5.58 5.64 0.49
C PHE A 95 -4.29 5.09 1.14
N SER A 96 -3.11 5.45 0.65
CA SER A 96 -1.85 5.01 1.29
C SER A 96 -1.72 5.53 2.72
N LEU A 97 -2.25 6.72 3.03
CA LEU A 97 -2.26 7.27 4.38
C LEU A 97 -3.19 6.47 5.30
N LYS A 98 -4.38 6.09 4.82
CA LYS A 98 -5.29 5.20 5.56
C LYS A 98 -4.65 3.83 5.83
N LEU A 99 -3.89 3.32 4.86
CA LEU A 99 -3.19 2.04 4.98
C LEU A 99 -2.05 2.09 6.02
N GLU A 100 -1.36 3.22 6.11
CA GLU A 100 -0.37 3.49 7.16
C GLU A 100 -1.01 3.47 8.56
N GLU A 101 -2.14 4.17 8.76
CA GLU A 101 -2.87 4.15 10.03
C GLU A 101 -3.37 2.74 10.40
N ALA A 102 -3.92 2.01 9.42
CA ALA A 102 -4.37 0.63 9.63
C ALA A 102 -3.20 -0.30 10.01
N LEU A 103 -2.04 -0.14 9.38
CA LEU A 103 -0.84 -0.90 9.72
C LEU A 103 -0.36 -0.59 11.15
N GLN A 104 -0.39 0.67 11.57
CA GLN A 104 -0.01 1.04 12.94
C GLN A 104 -0.89 0.34 13.97
N SER A 105 -2.22 0.33 13.80
CA SER A 105 -3.13 -0.35 14.72
C SER A 105 -2.93 -1.87 14.78
N LEU A 106 -2.57 -2.49 13.65
CA LEU A 106 -2.20 -3.91 13.62
C LEU A 106 -0.89 -4.17 14.35
N LEU A 107 0.13 -3.34 14.12
CA LEU A 107 1.43 -3.49 14.78
C LEU A 107 1.28 -3.32 16.30
N GLU A 108 0.51 -2.34 16.77
CA GLU A 108 0.21 -2.17 18.20
C GLU A 108 -0.40 -3.44 18.80
N SER A 109 -1.37 -4.03 18.12
CA SER A 109 -2.08 -5.21 18.61
C SER A 109 -1.22 -6.48 18.59
N LEU A 110 -0.48 -6.70 17.50
CA LEU A 110 0.27 -7.94 17.23
C LEU A 110 1.68 -7.95 17.83
N THR A 111 2.09 -6.89 18.52
CA THR A 111 3.43 -6.80 19.12
C THR A 111 3.42 -6.43 20.59
N CYS A 112 2.26 -6.18 21.21
CA CYS A 112 2.17 -5.68 22.57
C CYS A 112 2.53 -6.73 23.65
N PRO A 113 3.21 -6.36 24.74
CA PRO A 113 3.42 -7.26 25.87
C PRO A 113 2.08 -7.75 26.48
N PRO A 114 2.02 -8.96 27.08
CA PRO A 114 3.13 -9.83 27.44
C PRO A 114 3.37 -10.99 26.47
N TYR A 115 2.68 -11.03 25.32
CA TYR A 115 2.74 -12.20 24.43
C TYR A 115 3.94 -12.15 23.49
N THR A 116 4.42 -13.33 23.11
CA THR A 116 5.41 -13.45 22.05
C THR A 116 4.75 -13.30 20.68
N PRO A 117 5.50 -12.96 19.62
CA PRO A 117 4.93 -12.85 18.27
C PRO A 117 4.18 -14.09 17.79
N THR A 118 4.70 -15.30 18.06
CA THR A 118 3.98 -16.54 17.74
C THR A 118 2.65 -16.65 18.49
N GLN A 119 2.64 -16.31 19.79
CA GLN A 119 1.40 -16.33 20.58
C GLN A 119 0.38 -15.32 20.08
N HIS A 120 0.83 -14.15 19.62
CA HIS A 120 -0.06 -13.18 18.98
C HIS A 120 -0.67 -13.73 17.70
N LEU A 121 0.16 -14.27 16.82
CA LEU A 121 -0.31 -14.84 15.55
C LEU A 121 -1.25 -16.05 15.75
N GLU A 122 -1.09 -16.83 16.83
CA GLU A 122 -2.01 -17.91 17.19
C GLU A 122 -3.35 -17.42 17.74
N LYS A 123 -3.34 -16.32 18.51
CA LYS A 123 -4.53 -15.79 19.21
C LYS A 123 -5.32 -14.81 18.35
N GLU A 124 -4.62 -13.87 17.73
CA GLU A 124 -5.21 -12.79 16.93
C GLU A 124 -5.13 -13.12 15.43
N GLN A 125 -5.68 -14.28 15.05
CA GLN A 125 -5.63 -14.78 13.67
C GLN A 125 -6.34 -13.85 12.68
N ALA A 126 -7.41 -13.16 13.10
CA ALA A 126 -8.14 -12.26 12.22
C ALA A 126 -7.32 -11.00 11.92
N LEU A 127 -6.60 -10.47 12.90
CA LEU A 127 -5.66 -9.35 12.69
C LEU A 127 -4.44 -9.78 11.86
N ALA A 128 -3.91 -10.98 12.11
CA ALA A 128 -2.82 -11.53 11.29
C ALA A 128 -3.23 -11.70 9.82
N LYS A 129 -4.46 -12.16 9.56
CA LYS A 129 -5.05 -12.23 8.22
C LYS A 129 -5.15 -10.85 7.57
N GLN A 130 -5.67 -9.85 8.28
CA GLN A 130 -5.76 -8.47 7.75
C GLN A 130 -4.38 -7.88 7.44
N PHE A 131 -3.36 -8.19 8.24
CA PHE A 131 -2.00 -7.77 7.95
C PHE A 131 -1.51 -8.37 6.62
N ALA A 132 -1.75 -9.67 6.38
CA ALA A 132 -1.43 -10.29 5.10
C ALA A 132 -2.22 -9.68 3.93
N GLU A 133 -3.50 -9.33 4.14
CA GLU A 133 -4.33 -8.67 3.12
C GLU A 133 -3.81 -7.26 2.77
N ILE A 134 -3.33 -6.49 3.75
CA ILE A 134 -2.64 -5.19 3.52
C ILE A 134 -1.40 -5.38 2.66
N LEU A 135 -0.57 -6.38 2.96
CA LEU A 135 0.66 -6.67 2.20
C LEU A 135 0.34 -7.15 0.78
N HIS A 136 -0.67 -8.00 0.63
CA HIS A 136 -1.14 -8.46 -0.67
C HIS A 136 -1.62 -7.30 -1.54
N PHE A 137 -2.48 -6.42 -1.02
CA PHE A 137 -2.90 -5.21 -1.72
C PHE A 137 -1.69 -4.35 -2.12
N THR A 138 -0.76 -4.13 -1.18
CA THR A 138 0.43 -3.30 -1.37
C THR A 138 1.25 -3.77 -2.57
N LEU A 139 1.59 -5.06 -2.62
CA LEU A 139 2.36 -5.63 -3.71
C LEU A 139 1.61 -5.59 -5.04
N ARG A 140 0.30 -5.86 -5.04
CA ARG A 140 -0.56 -5.80 -6.24
C ARG A 140 -0.65 -4.39 -6.81
N PHE A 141 -0.81 -3.38 -5.95
CA PHE A 141 -0.83 -1.98 -6.36
C PHE A 141 0.50 -1.58 -7.00
N ASP A 142 1.62 -1.90 -6.34
CA ASP A 142 2.95 -1.52 -6.79
C ASP A 142 3.33 -2.23 -8.11
N GLU A 143 2.99 -3.52 -8.26
CA GLU A 143 3.17 -4.28 -9.51
C GLU A 143 2.42 -3.61 -10.68
N LEU A 144 1.16 -3.22 -10.47
CA LEU A 144 0.37 -2.52 -11.48
C LEU A 144 0.97 -1.16 -11.80
N LYS A 145 1.31 -0.37 -10.79
CA LYS A 145 1.89 0.98 -10.95
C LYS A 145 3.17 0.94 -11.79
N MET A 146 4.04 -0.04 -11.54
CA MET A 146 5.30 -0.19 -12.29
C MET A 146 5.08 -0.42 -13.80
N ARG A 147 3.91 -0.92 -14.20
CA ARG A 147 3.54 -1.16 -15.61
C ARG A 147 2.88 0.03 -16.29
N ILE A 148 2.59 1.12 -15.56
CA ILE A 148 1.84 2.28 -16.07
C ILE A 148 2.71 3.54 -16.01
N PRO A 149 3.63 3.76 -16.97
CA PRO A 149 4.50 4.94 -16.98
C PRO A 149 3.73 6.25 -17.15
N ALA A 150 2.48 6.20 -17.64
CA ALA A 150 1.63 7.38 -17.80
C ALA A 150 1.36 8.11 -16.47
N ILE A 151 1.35 7.42 -15.33
CA ILE A 151 1.06 8.02 -14.01
C ILE A 151 2.01 9.20 -13.71
N GLN A 152 3.33 8.97 -13.83
CA GLN A 152 4.31 10.03 -13.55
C GLN A 152 4.26 11.13 -14.61
N ASN A 153 4.05 10.78 -15.88
CA ASN A 153 4.02 11.73 -16.99
C ASN A 153 2.82 12.69 -16.89
N ASP A 154 1.63 12.14 -16.65
CA ASP A 154 0.39 12.89 -16.49
C ASP A 154 0.48 13.84 -15.29
N PHE A 155 0.95 13.33 -14.14
CA PHE A 155 1.09 14.14 -12.94
C PHE A 155 2.15 15.24 -13.09
N SER A 156 3.26 14.95 -13.78
CA SER A 156 4.29 15.93 -14.10
C SER A 156 3.80 16.99 -15.09
N TYR A 157 2.92 16.63 -16.03
CA TYR A 157 2.27 17.61 -16.91
C TYR A 157 1.33 18.52 -16.10
N TYR A 158 0.44 17.93 -15.30
CA TYR A 158 -0.47 18.66 -14.42
C TYR A 158 0.24 19.72 -13.57
N ARG A 159 1.30 19.34 -12.85
CA ARG A 159 2.08 20.28 -12.01
C ARG A 159 2.67 21.44 -12.80
N ARG A 160 3.21 21.18 -14.00
CA ARG A 160 3.78 22.23 -14.88
C ARG A 160 2.70 23.17 -15.43
N THR A 161 1.50 22.67 -15.66
CA THR A 161 0.39 23.49 -16.19
C THR A 161 -0.15 24.44 -15.12
N ILE A 162 -0.34 23.95 -13.88
CA ILE A 162 -0.73 24.81 -12.75
C ILE A 162 0.33 25.85 -12.45
N SER A 163 1.60 25.47 -12.35
CA SER A 163 2.67 26.40 -11.97
C SER A 163 2.85 27.57 -12.95
N ARG A 164 2.38 27.43 -14.19
CA ARG A 164 2.47 28.44 -15.25
C ARG A 164 1.24 29.35 -15.32
N ASN A 165 0.20 29.14 -14.49
CA ASN A 165 -1.03 29.93 -14.49
C ASN A 165 -1.68 30.10 -15.87
N ARG A 166 -1.51 29.12 -16.78
CA ARG A 166 -1.99 29.21 -18.17
C ARG A 166 -3.51 29.13 -18.30
N LEU A 167 -4.19 28.63 -17.26
CA LEU A 167 -5.62 28.31 -17.26
C LEU A 167 -6.34 28.97 -16.07
N ASN A 168 -6.02 30.24 -15.79
CA ASN A 168 -6.48 31.00 -14.61
C ASN A 168 -7.98 30.85 -14.24
N ASN A 169 -8.87 30.63 -15.21
CA ASN A 169 -10.30 30.47 -14.96
C ASN A 169 -10.80 29.00 -14.86
N MET A 170 -10.02 28.01 -15.31
CA MET A 170 -10.37 26.58 -15.24
C MET A 170 -9.71 25.84 -14.06
N ASN A 171 -8.83 26.53 -13.32
CA ASN A 171 -8.02 25.93 -12.26
C ASN A 171 -8.72 25.85 -10.90
N LEU A 172 -9.74 26.69 -10.65
CA LEU A 172 -10.27 26.91 -9.29
C LEU A 172 -10.80 25.64 -8.61
N ASP A 173 -11.54 24.80 -9.32
CA ASP A 173 -12.16 23.60 -8.73
C ASP A 173 -11.14 22.49 -8.43
N ILE A 174 -10.11 22.36 -9.27
CA ILE A 174 -9.10 21.30 -9.13
C ILE A 174 -7.95 21.74 -8.21
N GLU A 175 -7.64 23.03 -8.14
CA GLU A 175 -6.67 23.58 -7.19
C GLU A 175 -7.16 23.44 -5.74
N ASN A 176 -8.49 23.50 -5.52
CA ASN A 176 -9.12 23.12 -4.24
C ASN A 176 -8.92 21.63 -3.92
N GLU A 177 -8.88 20.77 -4.94
CA GLU A 177 -8.70 19.33 -4.76
C GLU A 177 -7.23 18.96 -4.52
N VAL A 178 -6.28 19.53 -5.25
CA VAL A 178 -4.84 19.22 -5.12
C VAL A 178 -4.04 20.52 -5.03
N ASN A 179 -3.85 20.98 -3.79
CA ASN A 179 -3.00 22.13 -3.49
C ASN A 179 -1.50 21.81 -3.73
N ASN A 180 -0.65 22.85 -3.72
CA ASN A 180 0.79 22.71 -3.98
C ASN A 180 1.51 21.76 -3.00
N GLU A 181 1.13 21.75 -1.72
CA GLU A 181 1.75 20.88 -0.73
C GLU A 181 1.42 19.41 -0.99
N MET A 182 0.13 19.11 -1.19
CA MET A 182 -0.36 17.79 -1.60
C MET A 182 0.33 17.33 -2.88
N ALA A 183 0.46 18.21 -3.88
CA ALA A 183 1.12 17.89 -5.13
C ALA A 183 2.60 17.51 -4.96
N ASN A 184 3.30 18.15 -4.01
CA ASN A 184 4.68 17.81 -3.69
C ASN A 184 4.79 16.43 -3.04
N ARG A 185 3.93 16.13 -2.06
CA ARG A 185 3.91 14.80 -1.39
C ARG A 185 3.55 13.69 -2.37
N MET A 186 2.52 13.89 -3.18
CA MET A 186 2.15 12.96 -4.25
C MET A 186 3.29 12.75 -5.26
N SER A 187 4.08 13.79 -5.57
CA SER A 187 5.21 13.65 -6.50
C SER A 187 6.27 12.70 -5.96
N LEU A 188 6.60 12.82 -4.67
CA LEU A 188 7.54 11.92 -3.99
C LEU A 188 6.98 10.50 -3.94
N PHE A 189 5.70 10.36 -3.59
CA PHE A 189 5.02 9.07 -3.60
C PHE A 189 5.14 8.38 -4.96
N TYR A 190 4.73 9.03 -6.06
CA TYR A 190 4.76 8.39 -7.38
C TYR A 190 6.15 8.23 -7.99
N ALA A 191 7.17 8.94 -7.49
CA ALA A 191 8.56 8.77 -7.90
C ALA A 191 9.12 7.39 -7.50
N GLU A 192 8.66 6.84 -6.38
CA GLU A 192 9.08 5.54 -5.88
C GLU A 192 8.63 4.39 -6.79
N ALA A 193 9.47 3.36 -6.99
CA ALA A 193 9.09 2.19 -7.78
C ALA A 193 7.91 1.44 -7.13
N THR A 194 7.96 1.31 -5.80
CA THR A 194 6.99 0.59 -4.96
C THR A 194 6.41 1.56 -3.91
N PRO A 195 5.52 2.48 -4.33
CA PRO A 195 5.05 3.57 -3.47
C PRO A 195 4.30 3.09 -2.22
N MET A 196 3.41 2.08 -2.35
CA MET A 196 2.67 1.56 -1.18
C MET A 196 3.62 0.84 -0.23
N LEU A 197 4.54 0.02 -0.75
CA LEU A 197 5.53 -0.68 0.08
C LEU A 197 6.47 0.31 0.79
N LYS A 198 6.86 1.40 0.13
CA LYS A 198 7.67 2.46 0.74
C LYS A 198 6.92 3.15 1.88
N THR A 199 5.62 3.41 1.71
CA THR A 199 4.76 3.94 2.77
C THR A 199 4.73 2.98 3.96
N LEU A 200 4.43 1.70 3.75
CA LEU A 200 4.38 0.72 4.85
C LEU A 200 5.72 0.55 5.56
N SER A 201 6.82 0.47 4.80
CA SER A 201 8.17 0.39 5.37
C SER A 201 8.50 1.59 6.25
N THR A 202 8.10 2.79 5.83
CA THR A 202 8.29 4.03 6.60
C THR A 202 7.41 4.01 7.85
N ALA A 203 6.15 3.61 7.74
CA ALA A 203 5.22 3.47 8.86
C ALA A 203 5.73 2.48 9.93
N THR A 204 6.22 1.30 9.51
CA THR A 204 6.83 0.33 10.44
C THR A 204 8.08 0.90 11.13
N THR A 205 8.89 1.67 10.40
CA THR A 205 10.10 2.30 10.97
C THR A 205 9.74 3.36 12.01
N ASN A 206 8.73 4.17 11.72
CA ASN A 206 8.21 5.18 12.64
C ASN A 206 7.61 4.53 13.88
N PHE A 207 6.79 3.48 13.71
CA PHE A 207 6.18 2.71 14.80
C PHE A 207 7.22 2.25 15.83
N VAL A 208 8.30 1.62 15.37
CA VAL A 208 9.39 1.17 16.23
C VAL A 208 10.12 2.33 16.91
N THR A 209 10.31 3.45 16.20
CA THR A 209 11.03 4.62 16.71
C THR A 209 10.23 5.37 17.79
N GLU A 210 8.90 5.41 17.64
CA GLU A 210 7.97 6.07 18.55
C GLU A 210 7.70 5.20 19.81
N ASN A 211 7.64 3.88 19.65
CA ASN A 211 7.38 2.93 20.73
C ASN A 211 8.67 2.42 21.42
N LYS A 212 9.46 3.34 21.99
CA LYS A 212 10.79 3.01 22.59
C LYS A 212 10.75 2.00 23.75
N THR A 213 9.60 1.83 24.39
CA THR A 213 9.40 0.86 25.48
C THR A 213 9.11 -0.54 24.96
N LEU A 214 8.70 -0.66 23.69
CA LEU A 214 8.49 -1.94 23.04
C LEU A 214 9.83 -2.49 22.53
N PRO A 215 10.19 -3.74 22.86
CA PRO A 215 11.37 -4.37 22.29
C PRO A 215 11.27 -4.43 20.76
N LEU A 216 12.33 -3.99 20.06
CA LEU A 216 12.42 -4.05 18.58
C LEU A 216 12.12 -5.47 18.05
N GLU A 217 12.63 -6.46 18.78
CA GLU A 217 12.46 -7.89 18.50
C GLU A 217 10.98 -8.29 18.37
N ASN A 218 10.06 -7.71 19.14
CA ASN A 218 8.63 -8.02 19.01
C ASN A 218 8.10 -7.70 17.60
N THR A 219 8.53 -6.58 17.01
CA THR A 219 8.10 -6.19 15.67
C THR A 219 8.85 -7.00 14.61
N THR A 220 10.17 -7.13 14.72
CA THR A 220 10.97 -7.85 13.70
C THR A 220 10.65 -9.34 13.69
N ASP A 221 10.40 -9.94 14.85
CA ASP A 221 10.08 -11.36 14.98
C ASP A 221 8.63 -11.64 14.55
N CYS A 222 7.71 -10.70 14.73
CA CYS A 222 6.36 -10.81 14.16
C CYS A 222 6.41 -10.86 12.62
N LEU A 223 7.15 -9.93 12.00
CA LEU A 223 7.34 -9.90 10.55
C LEU A 223 8.07 -11.15 10.03
N SER A 224 9.14 -11.58 10.71
CA SER A 224 9.90 -12.78 10.31
C SER A 224 9.08 -14.05 10.47
N THR A 225 8.23 -14.12 11.50
CA THR A 225 7.34 -15.25 11.76
C THR A 225 6.25 -15.33 10.68
N MET A 226 5.61 -14.21 10.32
CA MET A 226 4.66 -14.16 9.20
C MET A 226 5.30 -14.59 7.88
N ALA A 227 6.51 -14.09 7.58
CA ALA A 227 7.24 -14.47 6.38
C ALA A 227 7.56 -15.98 6.36
N SER A 228 7.90 -16.54 7.51
CA SER A 228 8.20 -17.96 7.66
C SER A 228 6.96 -18.83 7.45
N VAL A 229 5.77 -18.42 7.93
CA VAL A 229 4.51 -19.14 7.64
C VAL A 229 4.23 -19.17 6.16
N CYS A 230 4.28 -18.00 5.50
CA CYS A 230 4.04 -17.92 4.06
C CYS A 230 5.00 -18.85 3.29
N LYS A 231 6.27 -18.90 3.70
CA LYS A 231 7.25 -19.81 3.12
C LYS A 231 6.86 -21.28 3.33
N VAL A 232 6.54 -21.68 4.55
CA VAL A 232 6.18 -23.07 4.87
C VAL A 232 4.91 -23.51 4.14
N MET A 233 3.90 -22.63 4.03
CA MET A 233 2.68 -22.87 3.26
C MET A 233 2.97 -23.11 1.78
N LEU A 234 3.86 -22.32 1.18
CA LEU A 234 4.25 -22.49 -0.22
C LEU A 234 5.12 -23.73 -0.46
N GLU A 235 6.01 -24.06 0.47
CA GLU A 235 6.92 -25.22 0.37
C GLU A 235 6.23 -26.55 0.74
N THR A 236 5.16 -26.50 1.55
CA THR A 236 4.45 -27.69 2.02
C THR A 236 2.91 -27.59 1.90
N PRO A 237 2.35 -27.49 0.68
CA PRO A 237 0.90 -27.29 0.48
C PRO A 237 0.04 -28.38 1.12
N SER A 238 0.51 -29.63 1.06
CA SER A 238 -0.21 -30.81 1.55
C SER A 238 -0.43 -30.85 3.07
N ARG A 239 0.28 -30.02 3.85
CA ARG A 239 0.09 -29.96 5.32
C ARG A 239 -1.15 -29.17 5.72
N PHE A 240 -1.63 -28.27 4.86
CA PHE A 240 -2.73 -27.36 5.17
C PHE A 240 -4.06 -27.77 4.52
N GLU A 241 -4.04 -28.71 3.58
CA GLU A 241 -5.25 -29.31 2.97
C GLU A 241 -5.94 -30.35 3.87
N MET A 242 -5.31 -30.78 4.97
CA MET A 242 -5.84 -31.83 5.87
C MET A 242 -6.52 -31.28 7.14
N GLU A 243 -6.41 -29.98 7.42
CA GLU A 243 -6.99 -29.34 8.62
C GLU A 243 -8.14 -28.36 8.29
N ALA A 244 -8.53 -28.26 7.01
CA ALA A 244 -9.68 -27.50 6.52
C ALA A 244 -10.98 -28.33 6.48
#